data_AF-A0A914C599-F1
#
_entry.id   AF-A0A914C599-F1
#
_cell.length_a   1.000
_cell.length_b   1.000
_cell.length_c   1.000
_cell.angle_alpha   90.00
_cell.angle_beta   90.00
_cell.angle_gamma   90.00
#
_symmetry.space_group_name_H-M   'P 1'
#
loop_
_entity.id
_entity.type
_entity.pdbx_description
1 polymer ?
#
loop_
_entity_poly.entity_id
_entity_poly.type
_entity_poly.pdbx_seq_one_letter_code
_entity_poly.pdbx_strand_id
1 'polypeptide(L)'
;MVGRDQTGDVGSGAGKTGGAGGAIREAGGAFGKMEAAREEEYFYKKQKDQLEKMKTDLEKDVARHEAEKQQLEEKIAKQKRSIEELEKEAIKTSQKSQDKDKDYNPIVE
;
A
#
# COMPACT_ATOMS: atom_id res chain seq x y z
N MET A 1 -13.69 49.17 2.46
CA MET A 1 -12.49 48.49 3.00
C MET A 1 -13.00 47.42 3.95
N VAL A 2 -12.98 46.14 3.55
CA VAL A 2 -13.47 45.03 4.38
C VAL A 2 -12.26 44.18 4.78
N GLY A 3 -11.98 44.16 6.08
CA GLY A 3 -11.02 43.24 6.69
C GLY A 3 -11.54 42.95 8.10
N ARG A 4 -12.32 41.87 8.23
CA ARG A 4 -12.73 41.34 9.54
C ARG A 4 -11.51 40.71 10.19
N ASP A 5 -10.93 41.38 11.16
CA ASP A 5 -10.09 40.77 12.18
C ASP A 5 -10.99 39.89 13.08
N GLN A 6 -11.25 38.66 12.65
CA GLN A 6 -11.87 37.60 13.45
C GLN A 6 -10.83 36.57 13.92
N THR A 7 -9.69 37.05 14.37
CA THR A 7 -8.82 36.26 15.24
C THR A 7 -9.34 36.41 16.67
N GLY A 8 -10.25 35.52 17.06
CA GLY A 8 -10.56 35.31 18.48
C GLY A 8 -9.27 35.00 19.22
N ASP A 9 -9.02 35.74 20.30
CA ASP A 9 -7.84 35.61 21.16
C ASP A 9 -7.69 34.15 21.62
N VAL A 10 -6.47 33.62 21.63
CA VAL A 10 -6.22 32.21 22.00
C VAL A 10 -6.70 32.01 23.44
N GLY A 11 -7.76 31.22 23.62
CA GLY A 11 -8.48 31.02 24.89
C GLY A 11 -9.80 31.75 25.04
N SER A 12 -10.24 32.50 24.04
CA SER A 12 -11.66 32.83 23.85
C SER A 12 -12.35 31.56 23.36
N GLY A 13 -13.32 31.04 24.12
CA GLY A 13 -14.12 29.87 23.76
C GLY A 13 -14.90 29.97 22.43
N ALA A 14 -14.71 31.04 21.65
CA ALA A 14 -15.33 31.29 20.36
C ALA A 14 -14.27 31.56 19.27
N GLY A 15 -13.47 30.56 18.88
CA GLY A 15 -12.50 30.74 17.78
C GLY A 15 -11.77 29.49 17.28
N LYS A 16 -11.91 29.23 15.98
CA LYS A 16 -11.20 28.27 15.08
C LYS A 16 -11.22 26.76 15.38
N THR A 17 -11.44 26.30 16.60
CA THR A 17 -11.67 24.86 16.88
C THR A 17 -13.04 24.72 17.55
N GLY A 18 -14.00 24.21 16.78
CA GLY A 18 -15.43 24.27 17.13
C GLY A 18 -15.78 23.67 18.50
N GLY A 19 -16.52 24.45 19.29
CA GLY A 19 -17.15 24.04 20.53
C GLY A 19 -16.80 24.98 21.67
N ALA A 20 -17.76 25.81 22.11
CA ALA A 20 -17.64 26.60 23.33
C ALA A 20 -17.41 25.63 24.51
N GLY A 21 -16.15 25.45 24.91
CA GLY A 21 -15.67 24.39 25.81
C GLY A 21 -16.07 24.55 27.27
N GLY A 22 -17.36 24.80 27.54
CA GLY A 22 -17.92 25.05 28.86
C GLY A 22 -17.49 26.39 29.46
N ALA A 23 -18.15 26.78 30.56
CA ALA A 23 -17.99 28.08 31.22
C ALA A 23 -16.53 28.42 31.62
N ILE A 24 -15.65 27.41 31.74
CA ILE A 24 -14.24 27.57 32.14
C ILE A 24 -13.39 28.11 30.97
N ARG A 25 -13.64 27.65 29.74
CA ARG A 25 -12.95 28.14 28.54
C ARG A 25 -13.52 29.46 28.03
N GLU A 26 -14.82 29.70 28.22
CA GLU A 26 -15.45 30.97 27.86
C GLU A 26 -15.01 32.14 28.76
N ALA A 27 -14.71 31.87 30.03
CA ALA A 27 -14.27 32.89 30.99
C ALA A 27 -12.90 33.51 30.65
N GLY A 28 -12.13 32.96 29.71
CA GLY A 28 -10.92 33.59 29.15
C GLY A 28 -9.76 33.80 30.14
N GLY A 29 -9.79 33.16 31.31
CA GLY A 29 -8.75 33.25 32.34
C GLY A 29 -7.50 32.43 32.03
N ALA A 30 -6.43 32.62 32.82
CA ALA A 30 -5.16 31.90 32.66
C ALA A 30 -5.31 30.36 32.67
N PHE A 31 -6.28 29.84 33.42
CA PHE A 31 -6.60 28.41 33.46
C PHE A 31 -7.28 27.92 32.17
N GLY A 32 -8.21 28.68 31.59
CA GLY A 32 -8.84 28.32 30.30
C GLY A 32 -7.85 28.34 29.13
N LYS A 33 -6.87 29.26 29.14
CA LYS A 33 -5.76 29.29 28.17
C LYS A 33 -4.84 28.07 28.31
N MET A 34 -4.53 27.65 29.54
CA MET A 34 -3.71 26.46 29.80
C MET A 34 -4.41 25.16 29.40
N GLU A 35 -5.71 25.04 29.67
CA GLU A 35 -6.51 23.87 29.28
C GLU A 35 -6.64 23.75 27.75
N ALA A 36 -6.87 24.86 27.05
CA ALA A 36 -6.90 24.87 25.58
C ALA A 36 -5.58 24.39 24.96
N ALA A 37 -4.43 24.87 25.47
CA ALA A 37 -3.13 24.46 24.97
C ALA A 37 -2.84 22.95 25.19
N ARG A 38 -3.22 22.41 26.35
CA ARG A 38 -3.06 20.97 26.65
C ARG A 38 -3.93 20.10 25.75
N GLU A 39 -5.16 20.52 25.49
CA GLU A 39 -6.04 19.79 24.59
C GLU A 39 -5.54 19.82 23.15
N GLU A 40 -5.10 20.98 22.67
CA GLU A 40 -4.48 21.09 21.34
C GLU A 40 -3.26 20.17 21.20
N GLU A 41 -2.39 20.13 22.21
CA GLU A 41 -1.23 19.22 22.22
C GLU A 41 -1.66 17.75 22.19
N TYR A 42 -2.69 17.38 22.95
CA TYR A 42 -3.23 16.02 22.96
C TYR A 42 -3.80 15.62 21.60
N PHE A 43 -4.61 16.47 20.98
CA PHE A 43 -5.17 16.19 19.66
C PHE A 43 -4.10 16.15 18.57
N TYR A 44 -3.10 17.03 18.64
CA TYR A 44 -1.96 17.01 17.72
C TYR A 44 -1.18 15.69 17.82
N LYS A 45 -0.84 15.24 19.04
CA LYS A 45 -0.18 13.95 19.26
C LYS A 45 -1.02 12.79 18.72
N LYS A 46 -2.32 12.78 19.02
CA LYS A 46 -3.23 11.74 18.55
C LYS A 46 -3.33 11.68 17.02
N GLN A 47 -3.39 12.83 16.35
CA GLN A 47 -3.37 12.89 14.88
C GLN A 47 -2.06 12.38 14.32
N LYS A 48 -0.93 12.77 14.92
CA LYS A 48 0.40 12.28 14.52
C LYS A 48 0.49 10.75 14.66
N ASP A 49 0.04 10.20 15.79
CA ASP A 49 0.06 8.75 16.02
C ASP A 49 -0.82 7.99 15.00
N GLN A 50 -1.97 8.55 14.65
CA GLN A 50 -2.83 7.98 13.61
C GLN A 50 -2.15 7.99 12.24
N LEU A 51 -1.48 9.08 11.88
CA LEU A 51 -0.76 9.20 10.61
C LEU A 51 0.43 8.21 10.54
N GLU A 52 1.21 8.09 11.62
CA GLU A 52 2.32 7.14 11.69
C GLU A 52 1.83 5.69 11.58
N LYS A 53 0.69 5.37 12.21
CA LYS A 53 0.08 4.05 12.09
C LYS A 53 -0.35 3.76 10.65
N MET A 54 -1.06 4.70 10.00
CA MET A 54 -1.47 4.55 8.60
C MET A 54 -0.27 4.36 7.69
N LYS A 55 0.81 5.14 7.89
CA LYS A 55 2.05 5.01 7.13
C LYS A 55 2.67 3.63 7.30
N THR A 56 2.79 3.15 8.54
CA THR A 56 3.34 1.82 8.86
C THR A 56 2.52 0.70 8.22
N ASP A 57 1.19 0.81 8.24
CA ASP A 57 0.31 -0.19 7.65
C ASP A 57 0.45 -0.21 6.12
N LEU A 58 0.58 0.96 5.48
CA LEU A 58 0.86 1.05 4.04
C LEU A 58 2.23 0.47 3.67
N GLU A 59 3.27 0.72 4.47
CA GLU A 59 4.60 0.14 4.26
C GLU A 59 4.57 -1.40 4.32
N LYS A 60 3.81 -1.97 5.25
CA LYS A 60 3.60 -3.43 5.33
C LYS A 60 2.86 -3.97 4.12
N ASP A 61 1.83 -3.28 3.65
CA ASP A 61 1.07 -3.69 2.47
C ASP A 61 1.95 -3.66 1.21
N VAL A 62 2.80 -2.63 1.04
CA VAL A 62 3.79 -2.57 -0.04
C VAL A 62 4.73 -3.78 0.03
N ALA A 63 5.31 -4.07 1.19
CA ALA A 63 6.21 -5.22 1.35
C ALA A 63 5.53 -6.55 1.04
N ARG A 64 4.27 -6.74 1.45
CA ARG A 64 3.48 -7.93 1.11
C ARG A 64 3.28 -8.05 -0.40
N HIS A 65 2.88 -6.96 -1.06
CA HIS A 65 2.63 -6.97 -2.50
C HIS A 65 3.90 -7.20 -3.31
N GLU A 66 5.04 -6.69 -2.85
CA GLU A 66 6.35 -6.98 -3.45
C GLU A 66 6.72 -8.46 -3.32
N ALA A 67 6.50 -9.08 -2.16
CA ALA A 67 6.72 -10.50 -1.96
C ALA A 67 5.79 -11.37 -2.85
N GLU A 68 4.51 -11.01 -2.96
CA GLU A 68 3.56 -11.68 -3.85
C GLU A 68 3.98 -11.58 -5.32
N LYS A 69 4.45 -10.41 -5.75
CA LYS A 69 4.98 -10.20 -7.10
C LYS A 69 6.16 -11.12 -7.39
N GLN A 70 7.13 -11.22 -6.47
CA GLN A 70 8.29 -12.10 -6.63
C GLN A 70 7.85 -13.57 -6.78
N GLN A 71 6.94 -14.04 -5.95
CA GLN A 71 6.43 -15.41 -6.04
C GLN A 71 5.70 -15.68 -7.36
N LEU A 72 4.95 -14.71 -7.87
CA LEU A 72 4.29 -14.83 -9.18
C LEU A 72 5.30 -14.86 -10.33
N GLU A 73 6.33 -14.04 -10.29
CA GLU A 73 7.42 -14.04 -11.28
C GLU A 73 8.15 -15.38 -11.31
N GLU A 74 8.43 -15.98 -10.14
CA GLU A 74 9.02 -17.33 -10.06
C GLU A 74 8.12 -18.41 -10.68
N LYS A 75 6.81 -18.36 -10.41
CA LYS A 75 5.84 -19.29 -11.01
C LYS A 75 5.80 -19.16 -12.53
N ILE A 76 5.79 -17.93 -13.05
CA ILE A 76 5.84 -17.65 -14.49
C ILE A 76 7.13 -18.21 -15.08
N ALA A 77 8.29 -17.96 -14.44
CA ALA A 77 9.57 -18.46 -14.90
C ALA A 77 9.60 -20.00 -14.95
N LYS A 78 9.06 -20.67 -13.93
CA LYS A 78 8.94 -22.14 -13.90
C LYS A 78 8.04 -22.65 -15.03
N GLN A 79 6.88 -22.04 -15.25
CA GLN A 79 5.96 -22.42 -16.31
C GLN A 79 6.58 -22.24 -17.70
N LYS A 80 7.31 -21.15 -17.93
CA LYS A 80 8.05 -20.94 -19.18
C LYS A 80 9.07 -22.04 -19.44
N ARG A 81 9.84 -22.44 -18.43
CA ARG A 81 10.79 -23.57 -18.55
C ARG A 81 10.08 -24.88 -18.90
N SER A 82 8.96 -25.18 -18.26
CA SER A 82 8.18 -26.37 -18.59
C SER A 82 7.64 -26.36 -20.02
N ILE A 83 7.24 -25.19 -20.54
CA ILE A 83 6.84 -25.04 -21.95
C ILE A 83 8.02 -25.33 -22.87
N GLU A 84 9.20 -24.74 -22.61
CA GLU A 84 10.41 -24.97 -23.42
C GLU A 84 10.85 -26.46 -23.41
N GLU A 85 10.71 -27.15 -22.28
CA GLU A 85 10.98 -28.58 -22.17
C GLU A 85 10.02 -29.41 -23.04
N LEU A 86 8.72 -29.13 -22.96
CA LEU A 86 7.70 -29.79 -23.77
C LEU A 86 7.91 -29.54 -25.28
N GLU A 87 8.28 -28.32 -25.68
CA GLU A 87 8.61 -28.01 -27.07
C GLU A 87 9.81 -28.82 -27.57
N LYS A 88 10.87 -28.95 -26.76
CA LYS A 88 12.03 -29.79 -27.10
C LYS A 88 11.66 -31.26 -27.23
N GLU A 89 10.81 -31.78 -26.35
CA GLU A 89 10.33 -33.16 -26.42
C GLU A 89 9.48 -33.41 -27.66
N ALA A 90 8.60 -32.47 -28.04
CA ALA A 90 7.80 -32.55 -29.26
C ALA A 90 8.69 -32.61 -30.52
N ILE A 91 9.73 -31.76 -30.59
CA ILE A 91 10.69 -31.76 -31.72
C ILE A 91 11.47 -33.08 -31.79
N LYS A 92 11.99 -33.59 -30.66
CA LYS A 92 12.70 -34.88 -30.63
C LYS A 92 11.81 -36.05 -31.07
N THR A 93 10.54 -36.00 -30.69
CA THR A 93 9.57 -37.04 -31.05
C THR A 93 9.29 -37.02 -32.55
N SER A 94 9.12 -35.84 -33.16
CA SER A 94 8.89 -35.71 -34.61
C SER A 94 10.11 -36.13 -35.45
N GLN A 95 11.32 -35.85 -34.98
CA GLN A 95 12.56 -36.28 -35.65
C GLN A 95 12.72 -37.80 -35.63
N LYS A 96 12.48 -38.46 -34.48
CA LYS A 96 12.52 -39.93 -34.38
C LYS A 96 11.53 -40.64 -35.30
N SER A 97 10.36 -40.06 -35.57
CA SER A 97 9.42 -40.63 -36.55
C SER A 97 9.96 -40.54 -37.98
N GLN A 98 10.60 -39.44 -38.37
CA GLN A 98 11.13 -39.29 -39.73
C GLN A 98 12.35 -40.17 -40.03
N ASP A 99 13.13 -40.54 -39.02
CA ASP A 99 14.27 -41.45 -39.19
C ASP A 99 13.83 -42.92 -39.32
N LYS A 100 12.74 -43.34 -38.66
CA LYS A 100 12.20 -44.71 -38.80
C LYS A 100 11.65 -45.01 -40.19
N ASP A 101 11.10 -44.01 -40.88
CA ASP A 101 10.52 -44.18 -42.21
C ASP A 101 11.60 -44.33 -43.30
N LYS A 102 12.87 -43.94 -43.04
CA LYS A 102 13.99 -44.08 -43.99
C LYS A 102 14.66 -45.45 -43.96
N ASP A 103 14.48 -46.21 -42.87
CA ASP A 103 15.06 -47.54 -42.69
C ASP A 103 14.14 -48.67 -43.22
N TYR A 104 12.96 -48.33 -43.77
CA TYR A 104 12.07 -49.30 -44.39
C TYR A 104 12.54 -49.65 -45.81
N ASN A 105 13.29 -50.74 -45.94
CA ASN A 105 13.55 -51.38 -47.23
C ASN A 105 12.48 -52.48 -47.45
N PRO A 106 11.45 -52.26 -48.28
CA PRO A 106 10.52 -53.33 -48.59
C PRO A 106 11.29 -54.41 -49.36
N ILE A 107 11.41 -55.59 -48.76
CA ILE A 107 11.94 -56.76 -49.45
C ILE A 107 10.96 -57.05 -50.60
N VAL A 108 11.40 -56.78 -51.82
CA VAL A 108 10.70 -57.11 -53.06
C VAL A 108 11.02 -58.57 -53.39
N GLU A 109 9.99 -59.42 -53.43
CA GLU A 109 10.06 -60.82 -53.89
C GLU A 109 9.62 -60.92 -55.35
#